data_AF-C1DRU1-F1
#
_entry.id   AF-C1DRU1-F1
#
_cell.length_a   1.000
_cell.length_b   1.000
_cell.length_c   1.000
_cell.angle_alpha   90.00
_cell.angle_beta   90.00
_cell.angle_gamma   90.00
#
_symmetry.space_group_name_H-M   'P 1'
#
loop_
_entity.id
_entity.type
_entity.pdbx_description
1 polymer ?
#
loop_
_entity_poly.entity_id
_entity_poly.type
_entity_poly.pdbx_seq_one_letter_code
_entity_poly.pdbx_strand_id
1 'polypeptide(L)'
;MRPQRAFTLLELLVVLSLIGLVAGIVAPRFIDMGDKLTLKNQLLEVRRQINGLPLLALRDGSTLRIDEQGAPVQLPGAWRATANPPILYQGNGACLGGQLEIWQGDDHRYSIHLLPPFCQWSS
;
A
#
# COMPACT_ATOMS: atom_id res chain seq x y z
N MET A 1 48.10 1.52 39.30
CA MET A 1 47.98 1.38 37.84
C MET A 1 47.13 0.14 37.57
N ARG A 2 45.92 0.29 37.00
CA ARG A 2 45.04 -0.87 36.71
C ARG A 2 45.54 -1.55 35.43
N PRO A 3 45.77 -2.88 35.41
CA PRO A 3 46.19 -3.56 34.19
C PRO A 3 45.06 -3.45 33.16
N GLN A 4 45.35 -2.78 32.03
CA GLN A 4 44.49 -2.83 30.85
C GLN A 4 44.60 -4.23 30.26
N ARG A 5 43.49 -4.98 30.27
CA ARG A 5 43.40 -6.28 29.60
C ARG A 5 43.37 -6.04 28.09
N ALA A 6 44.45 -6.37 27.40
CA ALA A 6 44.49 -6.40 25.94
C ALA A 6 43.82 -7.70 25.46
N PHE A 7 42.90 -7.59 24.51
CA PHE A 7 42.19 -8.72 23.91
C PHE A 7 43.17 -9.61 23.12
N THR A 8 43.02 -10.93 23.23
CA THR A 8 43.82 -11.87 22.41
C THR A 8 43.30 -11.95 20.98
N LEU A 9 44.15 -12.32 20.01
CA LEU A 9 43.72 -12.53 18.61
C LEU A 9 42.59 -13.55 18.49
N LEU A 10 42.61 -14.60 19.32
CA LEU A 10 41.59 -15.63 19.35
C LEU A 10 40.25 -15.06 19.86
N GLU A 11 40.28 -14.24 20.90
CA GLU A 11 39.08 -13.60 21.45
C GLU A 11 38.43 -12.65 20.44
N LEU A 12 39.23 -11.89 19.68
CA LEU A 12 38.72 -11.03 18.62
C LEU A 12 38.07 -11.84 17.49
N LEU A 13 38.68 -12.96 17.09
CA LEU A 13 38.12 -13.86 16.06
C LEU A 13 36.79 -14.47 16.51
N VAL A 14 36.72 -14.91 17.76
CA VAL A 14 35.48 -15.45 18.33
C VAL A 14 34.39 -14.38 18.37
N VAL A 15 34.68 -13.16 18.83
CA VAL A 15 33.71 -12.05 18.84
C VAL A 15 33.21 -11.72 17.44
N LEU A 16 34.10 -11.61 16.46
CA LEU A 16 33.72 -11.34 15.07
C LEU A 16 32.86 -12.48 14.49
N SER A 17 33.20 -13.73 14.81
CA SER A 17 32.39 -14.88 14.39
C SER A 17 30.99 -14.87 15.01
N LEU A 18 30.89 -14.49 16.29
CA LEU A 18 29.62 -14.39 17.02
C LEU A 18 28.75 -13.26 16.45
N ILE A 19 29.35 -12.09 16.18
CA ILE A 19 28.67 -10.96 15.55
C ILE A 19 28.19 -11.34 14.14
N GLY A 20 29.02 -12.01 13.36
CA GLY A 20 28.66 -12.48 12.01
C GLY A 20 27.47 -13.46 12.04
N LEU A 21 27.45 -14.38 13.02
CA LEU A 21 26.37 -15.34 13.18
C LEU A 21 25.07 -14.66 13.61
N VAL A 22 25.13 -13.70 14.55
CA VAL A 22 23.96 -12.91 14.95
C VAL A 22 23.46 -12.04 13.80
N ALA A 23 24.35 -11.39 13.06
CA ALA A 23 23.99 -10.55 11.91
C ALA A 23 23.30 -11.36 10.80
N GLY A 24 23.78 -12.57 10.52
CA GLY A 24 23.17 -13.48 9.54
C GLY A 24 21.73 -13.88 9.89
N ILE A 25 21.41 -14.01 11.18
CA ILE A 25 20.05 -14.33 11.65
C ILE A 25 19.11 -13.12 11.56
N VAL A 26 19.64 -11.92 11.84
CA VAL A 26 18.83 -10.70 11.94
C VAL A 26 18.54 -10.07 10.56
N ALA A 27 19.45 -10.21 9.60
CA ALA A 27 19.32 -9.65 8.25
C ALA A 27 17.97 -9.91 7.53
N PRO A 28 17.43 -11.14 7.45
CA PRO A 28 16.19 -11.39 6.71
C PRO A 28 14.98 -10.63 7.26
N ARG A 29 14.90 -10.42 8.58
CA ARG A 29 13.76 -9.73 9.20
C ARG A 29 13.66 -8.26 8.83
N PHE A 30 14.78 -7.61 8.52
CA PHE A 30 14.77 -6.21 8.11
C PHE A 30 14.25 -6.03 6.68
N ILE A 31 14.50 -7.00 5.79
CA ILE A 31 14.02 -6.98 4.41
C ILE A 31 12.49 -7.13 4.39
N ASP A 32 11.97 -8.12 5.12
CA ASP A 32 10.52 -8.38 5.21
C ASP A 32 9.72 -7.18 5.75
N MET A 33 10.34 -6.34 6.58
CA MET A 33 9.69 -5.17 7.15
C MET A 33 9.52 -4.05 6.11
N GLY A 34 10.51 -3.88 5.21
CA GLY A 34 10.44 -2.93 4.10
C GLY A 34 9.29 -3.25 3.14
N ASP A 35 9.12 -4.51 2.79
CA ASP A 35 8.07 -4.94 1.85
C ASP A 35 6.66 -4.70 2.41
N LYS A 36 6.47 -4.98 3.70
CA LYS A 36 5.18 -4.72 4.39
C LYS A 36 4.85 -3.23 4.44
N LEU A 37 5.85 -2.38 4.65
CA LEU A 37 5.68 -0.92 4.66
C LEU A 37 5.29 -0.42 3.26
N THR A 38 5.98 -0.91 2.23
CA THR A 38 5.70 -0.55 0.83
C THR A 38 4.28 -0.95 0.43
N LEU A 39 3.83 -2.16 0.75
CA LEU A 39 2.47 -2.61 0.47
C LEU A 39 1.41 -1.71 1.12
N LYS A 40 1.59 -1.37 2.40
CA LYS A 40 0.68 -0.47 3.12
C LYS A 40 0.64 0.91 2.50
N ASN A 41 1.79 1.46 2.14
CA ASN A 41 1.89 2.77 1.50
C ASN A 41 1.19 2.80 0.14
N GLN A 42 1.36 1.74 -0.67
CA GLN A 42 0.66 1.63 -1.95
C GLN A 42 -0.86 1.59 -1.77
N LEU A 43 -1.37 0.83 -0.79
CA LEU A 43 -2.81 0.76 -0.53
C LEU A 43 -3.38 2.11 -0.05
N LEU A 44 -2.63 2.84 0.79
CA LEU A 44 -3.01 4.20 1.20
C LEU A 44 -3.08 5.16 0.02
N GLU A 45 -2.15 5.04 -0.92
CA GLU A 45 -2.14 5.84 -2.15
C GLU A 45 -3.33 5.49 -3.06
N VAL A 46 -3.64 4.19 -3.24
CA VAL A 46 -4.87 3.76 -3.95
C VAL A 46 -6.11 4.40 -3.31
N ARG A 47 -6.27 4.28 -1.98
CA ARG A 47 -7.38 4.90 -1.25
C ARG A 47 -7.45 6.41 -1.49
N ARG A 48 -6.31 7.11 -1.46
CA ARG A 48 -6.24 8.56 -1.69
C ARG A 48 -6.72 8.93 -3.09
N GLN A 49 -6.32 8.17 -4.10
CA GLN A 49 -6.73 8.40 -5.49
C GLN A 49 -8.23 8.14 -5.69
N ILE A 50 -8.76 7.04 -5.15
CA ILE A 50 -10.21 6.74 -5.21
C ILE A 50 -11.03 7.83 -4.51
N ASN A 51 -10.63 8.25 -3.31
CA ASN A 51 -11.30 9.33 -2.57
C ASN A 51 -11.17 10.70 -3.27
N GLY A 52 -10.23 10.84 -4.22
CA GLY A 52 -10.05 12.07 -5.01
C GLY A 52 -10.92 12.16 -6.26
N LEU A 53 -11.49 11.04 -6.74
CA LEU A 53 -12.34 10.99 -7.93
C LEU A 53 -13.55 11.95 -7.91
N PRO A 54 -14.27 12.15 -6.78
CA PRO A 54 -15.38 13.11 -6.72
C PRO A 54 -14.93 14.55 -7.07
N LEU A 55 -13.75 14.95 -6.58
CA LEU A 55 -13.20 16.26 -6.86
C LEU A 55 -12.79 16.37 -8.33
N LEU A 56 -12.22 15.31 -8.92
CA LEU A 56 -11.86 15.30 -10.34
C LEU A 56 -13.10 15.41 -11.23
N ALA A 57 -14.15 14.63 -10.96
CA ALA A 57 -15.42 14.70 -11.68
C ALA A 57 -16.06 16.10 -11.58
N LEU A 58 -16.02 16.71 -10.39
CA LEU A 58 -16.51 18.08 -10.18
C LEU A 58 -15.69 19.12 -10.96
N ARG A 59 -14.36 19.00 -10.97
CA ARG A 59 -13.47 19.96 -11.65
C ARG A 59 -13.61 19.92 -13.16
N ASP A 60 -13.77 18.72 -13.71
CA ASP A 60 -13.91 18.52 -15.17
C ASP A 60 -15.36 18.67 -15.63
N GLY A 61 -16.32 18.74 -14.70
CA GLY A 61 -17.76 18.80 -15.00
C GLY A 61 -18.27 17.55 -15.73
N SER A 62 -17.55 16.44 -15.64
CA SER A 62 -17.80 15.23 -16.44
C SER A 62 -18.00 14.00 -15.54
N THR A 63 -18.76 13.04 -16.05
CA THR A 63 -19.01 11.79 -15.33
C THR A 63 -17.81 10.86 -15.44
N LEU A 64 -17.23 10.48 -14.30
CA LEU A 64 -16.22 9.43 -14.20
C LEU A 64 -16.89 8.11 -13.80
N ARG A 65 -16.36 6.99 -14.26
CA ARG A 65 -16.93 5.66 -14.03
C ARG A 65 -15.84 4.67 -13.65
N ILE A 66 -16.08 3.90 -12.60
CA ILE A 66 -15.34 2.68 -12.29
C ILE A 66 -16.20 1.50 -12.71
N ASP A 67 -15.66 0.62 -13.55
CA ASP A 67 -16.32 -0.56 -14.10
C ASP A 67 -15.37 -1.78 -14.02
N GLU A 68 -15.61 -2.81 -14.83
CA GLU A 68 -14.75 -4.00 -14.91
C GLU A 68 -13.38 -3.70 -15.53
N GLN A 69 -13.28 -2.65 -16.35
CA GLN A 69 -12.05 -2.17 -16.99
C GLN A 69 -11.18 -1.39 -15.99
N GLY A 70 -11.82 -0.78 -15.00
CA GLY A 70 -11.20 -0.26 -13.80
C GLY A 70 -11.44 1.24 -13.59
N ALA A 71 -10.75 1.81 -12.60
CA ALA A 71 -10.87 3.22 -12.29
C ALA A 71 -10.18 4.11 -13.34
N PRO A 72 -10.72 5.31 -13.62
CA PRO A 72 -10.17 6.24 -14.62
C PRO A 72 -8.99 7.05 -14.05
N VAL A 73 -8.10 6.39 -13.28
CA VAL A 73 -6.93 6.98 -12.64
C VAL A 73 -5.79 5.96 -12.59
N GLN A 74 -4.55 6.45 -12.64
CA GLN A 74 -3.36 5.61 -12.58
C GLN A 74 -3.04 5.23 -11.13
N LEU A 75 -3.42 4.01 -10.76
CA LEU A 75 -3.10 3.42 -9.47
C LEU A 75 -1.60 3.00 -9.42
N PRO A 76 -0.94 3.05 -8.25
CA PRO A 76 0.45 2.64 -8.11
C PRO A 76 0.65 1.14 -8.37
N GLY A 77 1.84 0.75 -8.83
CA GLY A 77 2.22 -0.67 -8.98
C GLY A 77 1.29 -1.45 -9.90
N ALA A 78 0.91 -2.66 -9.47
CA ALA A 78 -0.03 -3.54 -10.18
C ALA A 78 -1.44 -3.50 -9.58
N TRP A 79 -1.81 -2.40 -8.91
CA TRP A 79 -3.13 -2.27 -8.29
C TRP A 79 -4.19 -1.92 -9.33
N ARG A 80 -5.36 -2.56 -9.24
CA ARG A 80 -6.53 -2.28 -10.08
C ARG A 80 -7.76 -2.15 -9.18
N ALA A 81 -8.63 -1.21 -9.49
CA ALA A 81 -9.88 -1.01 -8.78
C ALA A 81 -11.03 -1.18 -9.77
N THR A 82 -11.89 -2.17 -9.57
CA THR A 82 -13.00 -2.51 -10.47
C THR A 82 -14.32 -2.49 -9.71
N ALA A 83 -15.43 -2.38 -10.44
CA ALA A 83 -16.76 -2.46 -9.84
C ALA A 83 -17.76 -3.08 -10.82
N ASN A 84 -18.59 -3.98 -10.29
CA ASN A 84 -19.77 -4.49 -10.96
C ASN A 84 -20.90 -4.62 -9.90
N PRO A 85 -21.98 -3.82 -9.97
CA PRO A 85 -22.32 -2.83 -11.00
C PRO A 85 -21.37 -1.60 -11.00
N PRO A 86 -21.31 -0.84 -12.12
CA PRO A 86 -20.38 0.27 -12.24
C PRO A 86 -20.71 1.42 -11.27
N ILE A 87 -19.68 2.01 -10.68
CA ILE A 87 -19.79 3.16 -9.78
C ILE A 87 -19.62 4.44 -10.58
N LEU A 88 -20.60 5.34 -10.47
CA LEU A 88 -20.64 6.59 -11.22
C LEU A 88 -20.35 7.79 -10.31
N TYR A 89 -19.34 8.55 -10.67
CA TYR A 89 -19.02 9.86 -10.10
C TYR A 89 -19.56 10.91 -11.05
N GLN A 90 -20.61 11.62 -10.65
CA GLN A 90 -21.28 12.62 -11.47
C GLN A 90 -20.42 13.89 -11.59
N GLY A 91 -20.63 14.66 -12.66
CA GLY A 91 -19.88 15.91 -12.91
C GLY A 91 -20.10 17.04 -11.89
N ASN A 92 -21.01 16.86 -10.93
CA ASN A 92 -21.17 17.74 -9.76
C ASN A 92 -20.43 17.21 -8.51
N GLY A 93 -19.62 16.15 -8.66
CA GLY A 93 -18.91 15.47 -7.58
C GLY A 93 -19.73 14.48 -6.76
N ALA A 94 -21.02 14.29 -7.06
CA ALA A 94 -21.86 13.33 -6.33
C ALA A 94 -21.62 11.89 -6.80
N CYS A 95 -21.76 10.95 -5.88
CA CYS A 95 -21.61 9.52 -6.10
C CYS A 95 -22.52 8.75 -5.14
N LEU A 96 -23.24 7.75 -5.64
CA LEU A 96 -24.27 7.03 -4.88
C LEU A 96 -23.74 5.90 -4.00
N GLY A 97 -22.42 5.68 -4.01
CA GLY A 97 -21.81 4.52 -3.37
C GLY A 97 -21.76 3.30 -4.28
N GLY A 98 -21.32 2.18 -3.73
CA GLY A 98 -21.23 0.91 -4.44
C GLY A 98 -20.15 0.00 -3.86
N GLN A 99 -20.02 -1.20 -4.45
CA GLN A 99 -18.98 -2.15 -4.06
C GLN A 99 -17.77 -2.00 -4.99
N LEU A 100 -16.62 -1.74 -4.40
CA LEU A 100 -15.35 -1.62 -5.09
C LEU A 100 -14.49 -2.85 -4.79
N GLU A 101 -13.98 -3.48 -5.83
CA GLU A 101 -13.03 -4.58 -5.73
C GLU A 101 -11.64 -4.09 -6.04
N ILE A 102 -10.69 -4.42 -5.16
CA ILE A 102 -9.29 -4.04 -5.29
C ILE A 102 -8.46 -5.30 -5.55
N TRP A 103 -7.73 -5.25 -6.65
CA TRP A 103 -6.87 -6.31 -7.15
C TRP A 103 -5.41 -5.87 -7.08
N GLN A 104 -4.52 -6.80 -6.78
CA GLN A 104 -3.07 -6.59 -6.90
C GLN A 104 -2.52 -7.64 -7.86
N GLY A 105 -2.27 -7.26 -9.12
CA GLY A 105 -2.03 -8.21 -10.19
C GLY A 105 -3.31 -8.99 -10.52
N ASP A 106 -3.27 -10.31 -10.33
CA ASP A 106 -4.40 -11.22 -10.53
C ASP A 106 -5.07 -11.66 -9.22
N ASP A 107 -4.49 -11.31 -8.06
CA ASP A 107 -5.04 -11.64 -6.75
C ASP A 107 -6.09 -10.60 -6.32
N HIS A 108 -7.34 -11.05 -6.16
CA HIS A 108 -8.40 -10.27 -5.52
C HIS A 108 -8.06 -10.09 -4.04
N ARG A 109 -7.88 -8.85 -3.60
CA ARG A 109 -7.32 -8.59 -2.27
C ARG A 109 -8.31 -7.97 -1.29
N TYR A 110 -9.17 -7.07 -1.74
CA TYR A 110 -10.13 -6.39 -0.87
C TYR A 110 -11.43 -6.06 -1.59
N SER A 111 -12.55 -6.24 -0.88
CA SER A 111 -13.86 -5.74 -1.32
C SER A 111 -14.30 -4.65 -0.34
N ILE A 112 -14.56 -3.44 -0.85
CA ILE A 112 -14.80 -2.23 -0.07
C ILE A 112 -16.14 -1.63 -0.44
N HIS A 113 -16.88 -1.19 0.56
CA HIS A 113 -18.09 -0.41 0.34
C HIS A 113 -17.77 1.08 0.30
N LEU A 114 -18.07 1.74 -0.83
CA LEU A 114 -17.97 3.19 -0.97
C LEU A 114 -19.28 3.84 -0.51
N LEU A 115 -19.16 4.84 0.36
CA LEU A 115 -20.33 5.50 0.95
C LEU A 115 -20.74 6.76 0.18
N PRO A 116 -22.04 6.97 -0.09
CA PRO A 116 -22.52 8.25 -0.60
C PRO A 116 -22.31 9.38 0.42
N PRO A 117 -22.34 10.66 0.00
CA PRO A 117 -22.58 11.14 -1.36
C PRO A 117 -21.30 11.34 -2.19
N PHE A 118 -20.13 10.95 -1.67
CA PHE A 118 -18.84 11.20 -2.32
C PHE A 118 -18.03 9.92 -2.55
N CYS A 119 -18.67 8.75 -2.46
CA CYS A 119 -18.00 7.45 -2.57
C CYS A 119 -16.72 7.35 -1.74
N GLN A 120 -16.83 7.74 -0.46
CA GLN A 120 -15.70 7.66 0.47
C GLN A 120 -15.42 6.20 0.81
N TRP A 121 -14.16 5.82 0.72
CA TRP A 121 -13.67 4.54 1.22
C TRP A 121 -13.69 4.54 2.76
N SER A 122 -14.71 3.89 3.34
CA SER A 122 -14.80 3.57 4.77
C SER A 122 -13.91 2.36 5.11
N SER A 123 -13.07 2.45 6.16
CA SER A 123 -12.20 1.33 6.59
C SER A 123 -12.98 0.19 7.22
#